data_AF-A0A371B2W4-F1
#
_entry.id   AF-A0A371B2W4-F1
#
_cell.length_a   1.000
_cell.length_b   1.000
_cell.length_c   1.000
_cell.angle_alpha   90.00
_cell.angle_beta   90.00
_cell.angle_gamma   90.00
#
_symmetry.space_group_name_H-M   'P 1'
#
loop_
_entity.id
_entity.type
_entity.pdbx_description
1 polymer ?
#
loop_
_entity_poly.entity_id
_entity_poly.type
_entity_poly.pdbx_seq_one_letter_code
_entity_poly.pdbx_strand_id
1 'polypeptide(L)' 'MPETGEENGSQSSVAHYVATLSNDLAVLARRNGLDTLGYLLEMVRLEAENLTRANDSGFGNGRPEDGHSSS' A
#
# COMPACT_ATOMS: atom_id res chain seq x y z
N MET A 1 15.51 -13.25 15.88
CA MET A 1 14.35 -14.02 15.39
C MET A 1 13.64 -13.14 14.36
N PRO A 2 13.41 -13.60 13.12
CA PRO A 2 12.78 -12.77 12.08
C PRO A 2 11.27 -13.02 12.06
N GLU A 3 10.51 -12.14 12.73
CA GLU A 3 9.03 -12.10 12.68
C GLU A 3 8.53 -11.07 11.65
N THR A 4 9.34 -10.69 10.65
CA THR A 4 9.08 -9.50 9.81
C THR A 4 8.24 -9.79 8.56
N GLY A 5 7.89 -11.05 8.28
CA GLY A 5 7.16 -11.46 7.08
C GLY A 5 5.63 -11.41 7.23
N GLU A 6 5.11 -11.84 8.38
CA GLU A 6 3.66 -11.93 8.63
C GLU A 6 3.04 -10.54 8.90
N GLU A 7 3.78 -9.66 9.59
CA GLU A 7 3.36 -8.27 9.86
C GLU A 7 3.21 -7.47 8.56
N ASN A 8 4.13 -7.65 7.60
CA ASN A 8 4.09 -6.96 6.32
C ASN A 8 2.92 -7.43 5.43
N GLY A 9 2.61 -8.74 5.46
CA GLY A 9 1.43 -9.29 4.79
C GLY A 9 0.12 -8.79 5.39
N SER A 10 0.05 -8.69 6.72
CA SER A 10 -1.09 -8.11 7.43
C SER A 10 -1.29 -6.63 7.09
N GLN A 11 -0.21 -5.84 7.09
CA GLN A 11 -0.25 -4.42 6.74
C GLN A 11 -0.68 -4.19 5.28
N SER A 12 -0.19 -5.01 4.35
CA SER A 12 -0.61 -4.97 2.94
C SER A 12 -2.09 -5.27 2.76
N SER A 13 -2.61 -6.28 3.48
CA SER A 13 -4.04 -6.62 3.49
C SER A 13 -4.91 -5.50 4.06
N VAL A 14 -4.49 -4.89 5.17
CA VAL A 14 -5.16 -3.72 5.76
C VAL A 14 -5.16 -2.53 4.80
N ALA A 15 -4.04 -2.24 4.15
CA ALA A 15 -3.94 -1.16 3.16
C ALA A 15 -4.90 -1.39 1.97
N HIS A 16 -4.95 -2.61 1.44
CA HIS A 16 -5.90 -2.95 0.37
C HIS A 16 -7.36 -2.80 0.80
N TYR A 17 -7.68 -3.21 2.04
CA TYR A 17 -9.01 -3.04 2.61
C TYR A 17 -9.40 -1.56 2.73
N VAL A 18 -8.50 -0.72 3.26
CA VAL A 18 -8.72 0.72 3.40
C VAL A 18 -8.89 1.40 2.04
N ALA A 19 -8.10 1.01 1.03
CA ALA A 19 -8.24 1.53 -0.33
C ALA A 19 -9.63 1.24 -0.91
N THR A 20 -10.09 -0.01 -0.77
CA THR A 20 -11.41 -0.44 -1.26
C THR A 20 -12.54 0.30 -0.55
N LEU A 21 -12.52 0.35 0.78
CA LEU A 21 -13.55 1.02 1.57
C LEU A 21 -13.61 2.53 1.27
N SER A 22 -12.45 3.17 1.15
CA SER A 22 -12.36 4.61 0.87
C SER A 22 -12.93 4.95 -0.51
N ASN A 23 -12.72 4.10 -1.51
CA ASN A 23 -13.33 4.25 -2.83
C ASN A 23 -14.86 4.22 -2.76
N ASP A 24 -15.43 3.22 -2.09
CA ASP A 24 -16.88 3.06 -1.99
C ASP A 24 -17.53 4.24 -1.27
N LEU A 25 -16.91 4.69 -0.17
CA LEU A 25 -17.36 5.87 0.57
C LEU A 25 -17.22 7.16 -0.26
N ALA A 26 -16.16 7.31 -1.07
CA ALA A 26 -15.97 8.49 -1.92
C ALA A 26 -17.07 8.59 -2.98
N VAL A 27 -17.48 7.45 -3.56
CA VAL A 27 -18.62 7.38 -4.48
C VAL A 27 -19.92 7.80 -3.78
N LEU A 28 -20.17 7.30 -2.57
CA LEU A 28 -21.36 7.68 -1.79
C LEU A 28 -21.35 9.16 -1.40
N ALA A 29 -20.19 9.70 -1.00
CA ALA A 29 -20.04 11.11 -0.64
C ALA A 29 -20.37 12.02 -1.83
N ARG A 30 -19.79 11.75 -3.01
CA ARG A 30 -20.06 12.50 -4.25
C ARG A 30 -21.53 12.43 -4.67
N ARG A 31 -22.17 11.27 -4.53
CA ARG A 31 -23.61 11.11 -4.81
C ARG A 31 -24.53 11.92 -3.90
N ASN A 32 -24.06 12.28 -2.71
CA ASN A 32 -24.83 13.08 -1.73
C ASN A 32 -24.38 14.55 -1.68
N GLY A 33 -23.53 15.01 -2.62
CA GLY A 33 -23.04 16.39 -2.65
C GLY A 33 -22.02 16.72 -1.56
N LEU A 34 -21.39 15.70 -0.95
CA LEU A 34 -20.34 15.86 0.05
C LEU A 34 -18.96 15.87 -0.64
N ASP A 35 -18.74 16.81 -1.56
CA ASP A 35 -17.58 16.79 -2.46
C ASP A 35 -16.23 16.85 -1.73
N THR A 36 -16.13 17.70 -0.69
CA THR A 36 -14.92 17.79 0.15
C THR A 36 -14.61 16.46 0.83
N LEU A 37 -15.64 15.76 1.33
CA LEU A 37 -15.46 14.44 1.95
C LEU A 37 -15.03 13.41 0.89
N GLY A 38 -15.64 13.44 -0.30
CA GLY A 38 -15.26 12.59 -1.42
C GLY A 38 -13.80 12.81 -1.86
N TYR A 39 -13.32 14.04 -1.80
CA TYR A 39 -11.92 14.37 -2.07
C TYR A 39 -10.98 13.80 -1.01
N LEU A 40 -11.30 13.96 0.29
CA LEU A 40 -10.49 13.42 1.37
C LEU A 40 -10.40 11.90 1.32
N LEU A 41 -11.51 11.22 1.01
CA LEU A 41 -11.55 9.76 0.87
C LEU A 41 -10.73 9.29 -0.33
N GLU A 42 -10.70 10.06 -1.42
CA GLU A 42 -9.80 9.78 -2.55
C GLU A 42 -8.34 9.87 -2.13
N MET A 43 -7.96 10.88 -1.32
CA MET A 43 -6.60 10.98 -0.80
C MET A 43 -6.22 9.81 0.10
N VAL A 44 -7.15 9.36 0.95
CA VAL A 44 -6.94 8.17 1.80
C VAL A 44 -6.72 6.91 0.96
N ARG A 45 -7.49 6.73 -0.13
CA ARG A 45 -7.29 5.61 -1.06
C ARG A 45 -5.89 5.61 -1.66
N LEU A 46 -5.45 6.76 -2.17
CA LEU A 46 -4.13 6.90 -2.79
C LEU A 46 -2.99 6.63 -1.79
N GLU A 47 -3.13 7.08 -0.55
CA GLU A 47 -2.14 6.81 0.51
C GLU A 47 -2.05 5.31 0.84
N ALA A 48 -3.20 4.65 0.95
CA ALA A 48 -3.26 3.21 1.20
C ALA A 48 -2.63 2.39 0.05
N GLU A 49 -2.90 2.76 -1.21
CA GLU A 49 -2.27 2.13 -2.37
C GLU A 49 -0.76 2.35 -2.42
N ASN A 50 -0.28 3.52 -1.97
CA ASN A 50 1.14 3.82 -1.90
C ASN A 50 1.86 2.92 -0.88
N LEU A 51 1.23 2.65 0.27
CA LEU A 51 1.76 1.74 1.30
C LEU A 51 1.86 0.30 0.78
N THR A 52 0.87 -0.19 0.02
CA THR A 52 0.94 -1.52 -0.60
C THR A 52 2.13 -1.64 -1.57
N ARG A 53 2.37 -0.62 -2.39
CA ARG A 53 3.50 -0.58 -3.34
C ARG A 53 4.85 -0.51 -2.64
N ALA A 54 4.96 0.30 -1.59
CA ALA A 54 6.17 0.43 -0.79
C ALA A 54 6.58 -0.92 -0.18
N ASN A 55 5.61 -1.67 0.36
CA ASN A 55 5.86 -2.99 0.93
C ASN A 55 6.26 -4.04 -0.12
N ASP A 56 5.69 -4.00 -1.33
CA ASP A 56 6.07 -4.90 -2.43
C ASP A 56 7.51 -4.65 -2.91
N SER A 57 7.90 -3.37 -3.02
CA SER A 57 9.25 -2.98 -3.43
C SER A 57 10.36 -3.29 -2.40
N GLY A 58 10.00 -3.55 -1.15
CA GLY A 58 10.94 -3.92 -0.07
C GLY A 58 11.54 -5.33 -0.20
N PHE A 59 10.97 -6.20 -1.04
CA PHE A 59 11.42 -7.59 -1.22
C PHE A 59 12.15 -7.87 -2.55
N GLY A 60 12.30 -6.86 -3.42
CA GLY A 60 12.78 -7.02 -4.79
C GLY A 60 14.27 -6.78 -5.07
N ASN A 61 15.11 -6.50 -4.06
CA ASN A 61 16.52 -6.14 -4.31
C ASN A 61 17.53 -7.07 -3.65
N GLY A 62 17.42 -8.37 -3.92
CA GLY A 62 18.57 -9.27 -3.92
C GLY A 62 19.36 -9.09 -5.21
N ARG A 63 20.23 -8.07 -5.26
CA ARG A 63 21.25 -7.99 -6.32
C ARG A 63 22.06 -9.29 -6.26
N PRO A 64 22.27 -10.02 -7.37
CA PRO A 64 23.32 -11.02 -7.40
C PRO A 64 24.64 -10.27 -7.19
N GLU A 65 25.36 -10.59 -6.12
CA GLU A 65 26.73 -10.13 -5.93
C GLU A 65 27.63 -10.82 -6.97
N ASP A 66 27.64 -10.26 -8.17
CA ASP A 66 28.72 -10.50 -9.12
C ASP A 66 29.96 -9.77 -8.61
N GLY A 67 30.89 -10.50 -7.97
CA GLY A 67 32.02 -9.86 -7.31
C GLY A 67 33.15 -10.78 -6.82
N HIS A 68 33.94 -11.30 -7.77
CA HIS A 68 35.39 -11.55 -7.69
C HIS A 68 35.96 -12.34 -6.48
N SER A 69 36.36 -13.59 -6.75
CA SER A 69 37.55 -14.17 -6.13
C SER A 69 38.65 -14.29 -7.18
N SER A 70 39.56 -13.30 -7.17
CA SER A 70 40.90 -13.47 -7.67
C SER A 70 41.66 -14.47 -6.80
N SER A 71 42.28 -15.49 -7.40
CA SER A 71 43.59 -16.06 -7.04
C SER A 71 44.00 -17.07 -8.10
#